data_AF-A0AA37PJF0-F1
#
_entry.id   AF-A0AA37PJF0-F1
#
_cell.length_a   1.000
_cell.length_b   1.000
_cell.length_c   1.000
_cell.angle_alpha   90.00
_cell.angle_beta   90.00
_cell.angle_gamma   90.00
#
_symmetry.space_group_name_H-M   'P 1'
#
loop_
_entity.id
_entity.type
_entity.pdbx_description
1 polymer ?
#
loop_
_entity_poly.entity_id
_entity_poly.type
_entity_poly.pdbx_seq_one_letter_code
_entity_poly.pdbx_strand_id
1 'polypeptide(L)'
;MSKHAVLALTECLYLDVQAAGHGEHIHVQAVLPGAVKSDIFESAGGVDPGVAEAQRAAMLDVKAAAMDPRTAAAAIFEQAVEGRFYLLTEPEYVGSAMVERANVLAAQSPPTLRQ
;
A
#
# COMPACT_ATOMS: atom_id res chain seq x y z
N MET A 1 -9.62 -5.54 -2.56
CA MET A 1 -9.53 -6.64 -1.55
C MET A 1 -8.11 -7.10 -1.30
N SER A 2 -7.37 -7.56 -2.31
CA SER A 2 -6.00 -8.14 -2.15
C SER A 2 -5.04 -7.30 -1.29
N LYS A 3 -4.96 -5.99 -1.50
CA LYS A 3 -4.08 -5.09 -0.71
C LYS A 3 -4.36 -5.12 0.80
N HIS A 4 -5.63 -5.20 1.21
CA HIS A 4 -6.00 -5.29 2.62
C HIS A 4 -5.65 -6.66 3.22
N ALA A 5 -5.79 -7.73 2.44
CA ALA A 5 -5.40 -9.08 2.88
C ALA A 5 -3.88 -9.19 3.06
N VAL A 6 -3.09 -8.63 2.13
CA VAL A 6 -1.63 -8.57 2.25
C VAL A 6 -1.22 -7.77 3.49
N LEU A 7 -1.87 -6.63 3.77
CA LEU A 7 -1.58 -5.86 4.98
C LEU A 7 -1.80 -6.69 6.25
N ALA A 8 -2.98 -7.32 6.39
CA ALA A 8 -3.29 -8.15 7.54
C ALA A 8 -2.34 -9.36 7.66
N LEU A 9 -1.98 -9.99 6.54
CA LEU A 9 -1.01 -11.07 6.51
C LEU A 9 0.37 -10.62 7.02
N THR A 10 0.84 -9.44 6.60
CA THR A 10 2.12 -8.87 7.04
C THR A 10 2.10 -8.52 8.52
N GLU A 11 0.99 -8.01 9.05
CA GLU A 11 0.80 -7.76 10.49
C GLU A 11 0.90 -9.06 11.31
N CYS A 12 0.25 -10.14 10.86
CA CYS A 12 0.37 -11.46 11.48
C CYS A 12 1.81 -11.98 11.40
N LEU A 13 2.45 -11.92 10.24
CA LEU A 13 3.82 -12.40 10.06
C LEU A 13 4.82 -11.66 10.95
N TYR A 14 4.64 -10.36 11.17
CA TYR A 14 5.46 -9.57 12.10
C TYR A 14 5.37 -10.08 13.54
N LEU A 15 4.18 -10.49 13.98
CA LEU A 15 3.98 -11.08 15.30
C LEU A 15 4.55 -12.51 15.37
N ASP A 16 4.35 -13.32 14.32
CA ASP A 16 4.82 -14.70 14.27
C ASP A 16 6.35 -14.78 14.31
N VAL A 17 7.05 -13.89 13.60
CA VAL A 17 8.52 -13.79 13.64
C VAL A 17 9.03 -13.42 15.02
N GLN A 18 8.35 -12.51 15.73
CA GLN A 18 8.69 -12.18 17.11
C GLN A 18 8.42 -13.34 18.06
N ALA A 19 7.27 -14.01 17.94
CA ALA A 19 6.92 -15.17 18.75
C ALA A 19 7.89 -16.34 18.55
N ALA A 20 8.47 -16.49 17.36
CA ALA A 20 9.51 -17.46 17.05
C ALA A 20 10.91 -17.06 17.59
N GLY A 21 11.07 -15.89 18.21
CA GLY A 21 12.36 -15.42 18.73
C GLY A 21 13.30 -14.86 17.66
N HIS A 22 12.79 -14.50 16.48
CA HIS A 22 13.58 -14.03 15.35
C HIS A 22 13.47 -12.52 15.09
N GLY A 23 12.85 -11.74 16.00
CA GLY A 23 12.63 -10.30 15.83
C GLY A 23 13.90 -9.46 15.64
N GLU A 24 15.04 -9.93 16.13
CA GLU A 24 16.35 -9.25 16.00
C GLU A 24 17.13 -9.70 14.73
N HIS A 25 16.57 -10.63 13.95
CA HIS A 25 17.24 -11.23 12.80
C HIS A 25 16.42 -11.12 11.51
N ILE A 26 15.09 -11.06 11.62
CA ILE A 26 14.15 -10.96 10.51
C ILE A 26 13.23 -9.78 10.78
N HIS A 27 13.30 -8.77 9.92
CA HIS A 27 12.41 -7.61 9.99
C HIS A 27 11.27 -7.77 8.98
N VAL A 28 10.05 -7.57 9.46
CA VAL A 28 8.82 -7.62 8.66
C VAL A 28 8.19 -6.24 8.69
N GLN A 29 8.01 -5.63 7.51
CA GLN A 29 7.50 -4.27 7.37
C GLN A 29 6.48 -4.24 6.22
N ALA A 30 5.47 -3.38 6.33
CA ALA A 30 4.45 -3.16 5.32
C ALA A 30 4.81 -1.95 4.45
N VAL A 31 4.91 -2.15 3.14
CA VAL A 31 5.11 -1.07 2.17
C VAL A 31 3.74 -0.63 1.64
N LEU A 32 3.38 0.63 1.91
CA LEU A 32 2.13 1.23 1.47
C LEU A 32 2.46 2.45 0.60
N PRO A 33 2.78 2.23 -0.69
CA PRO A 33 3.13 3.31 -1.58
C PRO A 33 1.86 4.06 -2.01
N GLY A 34 2.02 5.36 -2.22
CA GLY A 34 1.10 6.13 -3.03
C GLY A 34 1.27 5.84 -4.53
N ALA A 35 1.06 6.82 -5.38
CA ALA A 35 1.23 6.67 -6.82
C ALA A 35 2.73 6.64 -7.17
N VAL A 36 3.22 5.56 -7.77
CA VAL A 36 4.62 5.41 -8.22
C VAL A 36 4.65 4.99 -9.68
N LYS A 37 5.50 5.67 -10.48
CA LYS A 37 5.69 5.33 -11.90
C LYS A 37 6.24 3.91 -12.01
N SER A 38 5.48 3.03 -12.66
CA SER A 38 5.81 1.63 -12.84
C SER A 38 5.08 1.05 -14.06
N ASP A 39 5.49 -0.14 -14.47
CA ASP A 39 4.87 -0.87 -15.59
C ASP A 39 3.60 -1.61 -15.17
N ILE A 40 3.09 -1.41 -13.95
CA ILE A 40 2.01 -2.21 -13.34
C ILE A 40 0.76 -2.32 -14.21
N PHE A 41 0.47 -1.32 -15.05
CA PHE A 41 -0.68 -1.32 -15.97
C PHE A 41 -0.38 -1.93 -17.34
N GLU A 42 0.88 -1.88 -17.77
CA GLU A 42 1.33 -2.48 -19.03
C GLU A 42 1.56 -3.99 -18.85
N SER A 43 1.98 -4.40 -17.66
CA SER A 43 2.18 -5.80 -17.26
C SER A 43 0.90 -6.51 -16.79
N ALA A 44 -0.22 -5.79 -16.59
CA ALA A 44 -1.50 -6.37 -16.20
C ALA A 44 -2.18 -7.09 -17.39
N GLY A 45 -1.55 -8.12 -17.93
CA GLY A 45 -2.15 -8.99 -18.93
C GLY A 45 -3.23 -9.86 -18.30
N GLY A 46 -4.51 -9.54 -18.54
CA GLY A 46 -5.62 -10.41 -18.14
C GLY A 46 -6.98 -9.75 -17.81
N VAL A 47 -7.18 -8.45 -18.05
CA VAL A 47 -8.47 -7.79 -17.78
C VAL A 47 -9.36 -7.70 -19.02
N ASP A 48 -10.64 -7.99 -18.85
CA ASP A 48 -11.70 -7.85 -19.85
C ASP A 48 -11.77 -6.37 -20.32
N PRO A 49 -11.68 -6.09 -21.64
CA PRO A 49 -11.55 -4.73 -22.17
C PRO A 49 -12.64 -3.74 -21.72
N GLY A 50 -13.84 -4.21 -21.35
CA GLY A 50 -14.96 -3.33 -20.93
C GLY A 50 -14.83 -2.71 -19.53
N VAL A 51 -14.17 -3.39 -18.58
CA VAL A 51 -13.92 -2.87 -17.21
C VAL A 51 -12.64 -2.03 -17.17
N ALA A 52 -11.74 -2.27 -18.12
CA ALA A 52 -10.44 -1.63 -18.19
C ALA A 52 -10.52 -0.13 -18.50
N GLU A 53 -11.43 0.35 -19.35
CA GLU A 53 -11.33 1.70 -19.93
C GLU A 53 -11.62 2.84 -18.93
N ALA A 54 -12.64 2.71 -18.07
CA ALA A 54 -12.93 3.72 -17.04
C ALA A 54 -11.89 3.73 -15.90
N GLN A 55 -11.37 2.55 -15.53
CA GLN A 55 -10.24 2.42 -14.61
C GLN A 55 -8.97 3.02 -15.23
N ARG A 56 -8.74 2.83 -16.54
CA ARG A 56 -7.57 3.30 -17.28
C ARG A 56 -7.52 4.82 -17.39
N ALA A 57 -8.64 5.50 -17.60
CA ALA A 57 -8.70 6.97 -17.62
C ALA A 57 -8.35 7.57 -16.24
N ALA A 58 -8.98 7.07 -15.17
CA ALA A 58 -8.64 7.48 -13.80
C ALA A 58 -7.19 7.15 -13.41
N MET A 59 -6.60 6.10 -13.99
CA MET A 59 -5.20 5.71 -13.76
C MET A 59 -4.19 6.54 -14.54
N LEU A 60 -4.55 7.11 -15.69
CA LEU A 60 -3.67 8.00 -16.46
C LEU A 60 -3.39 9.30 -15.71
N ASP A 61 -4.40 9.85 -15.02
CA ASP A 61 -4.24 11.01 -14.15
C ASP A 61 -3.34 10.70 -12.94
N VAL A 62 -3.44 9.48 -12.39
CA VAL A 62 -2.52 8.99 -11.35
C VAL A 62 -1.09 8.86 -11.86
N LYS A 63 -0.87 8.45 -13.12
CA LYS A 63 0.47 8.34 -13.73
C LYS A 63 1.14 9.70 -13.91
N ALA A 64 0.38 10.76 -14.17
CA ALA A 64 0.91 12.12 -14.35
C ALA A 64 1.47 12.70 -13.05
N ALA A 65 0.85 12.41 -11.91
CA ALA A 65 1.29 12.85 -10.58
C ALA A 65 2.18 11.81 -9.85
N ALA A 66 2.42 10.64 -10.45
CA ALA A 66 3.14 9.55 -9.79
C ALA A 66 4.61 9.90 -9.48
N MET A 67 5.03 9.51 -8.27
CA MET A 67 6.40 9.62 -7.79
C MET A 67 7.38 8.82 -8.67
N ASP A 68 8.61 9.31 -8.79
CA ASP A 68 9.72 8.57 -9.40
C ASP A 68 10.06 7.31 -8.57
N PRO A 69 10.27 6.13 -9.21
CA PRO A 69 10.53 4.89 -8.50
C PRO A 69 11.81 4.89 -7.65
N ARG A 70 12.84 5.68 -8.01
CA ARG A 70 14.06 5.78 -7.19
C ARG A 70 13.80 6.61 -5.94
N THR A 71 13.03 7.68 -6.06
CA THR A 71 12.58 8.47 -4.90
C THR A 71 11.71 7.62 -3.96
N ALA A 72 10.76 6.86 -4.52
CA ALA A 72 9.93 5.93 -3.75
C ALA A 72 10.78 4.89 -3.00
N ALA A 73 11.74 4.26 -3.69
CA ALA A 73 12.64 3.30 -3.07
C ALA A 73 13.47 3.94 -1.95
N ALA A 74 14.07 5.11 -2.18
CA ALA A 74 14.86 5.81 -1.17
C ALA A 74 14.05 6.08 0.11
N ALA A 75 12.82 6.60 -0.03
CA ALA A 75 11.93 6.86 1.10
C ALA A 75 11.57 5.58 1.87
N ILE A 76 11.35 4.46 1.17
CA ILE A 76 11.06 3.16 1.80
C ILE A 76 12.27 2.66 2.58
N PHE A 77 13.47 2.69 1.99
CA PHE A 77 14.69 2.21 2.65
C PHE A 77 15.07 3.06 3.87
N GLU A 78 14.90 4.39 3.80
CA GLU A 78 15.13 5.29 4.94
C GLU A 78 14.25 4.90 6.13
N GLN A 79 12.93 4.77 5.91
CA GLN A 79 11.99 4.34 6.95
C GLN A 79 12.25 2.90 7.42
N ALA A 80 12.74 2.04 6.54
CA ALA A 80 13.05 0.66 6.90
C ALA A 80 14.19 0.60 7.92
N VAL A 81 15.24 1.41 7.72
CA VAL A 81 16.39 1.53 8.64
C VAL A 81 15.98 2.15 9.98
N GLU A 82 14.98 3.03 10.00
CA GLU A 82 14.38 3.57 11.24
C GLU A 82 13.58 2.53 12.04
N GLY A 83 13.41 1.30 11.52
CA GLY A 83 12.65 0.25 12.19
C GLY A 83 11.14 0.46 12.16
N ARG A 84 10.64 1.32 11.26
CA ARG A 84 9.20 1.57 11.14
C ARG A 84 8.48 0.35 10.57
N PHE A 85 7.28 0.05 11.07
CA PHE A 85 6.47 -1.03 10.49
C PHE A 85 5.77 -0.60 9.19
N TYR A 86 5.16 0.60 9.16
CA TYR A 86 4.50 1.15 7.97
C TYR A 86 5.43 2.09 7.20
N LEU A 87 5.79 1.70 5.98
CA LEU A 87 6.69 2.42 5.08
C LEU A 87 5.89 3.12 3.97
N LEU A 88 5.89 4.46 3.95
CA LEU A 88 5.01 5.28 3.11
C LEU A 88 5.81 6.16 2.14
N THR A 89 5.43 6.24 0.85
CA THR A 89 6.09 7.15 -0.11
C THR A 89 5.43 8.53 -0.18
N GLU A 90 4.13 8.61 0.09
CA GLU A 90 3.34 9.86 0.16
C GLU A 90 2.61 9.89 1.51
N PRO A 91 3.28 10.29 2.59
CA PRO A 91 2.79 10.09 3.96
C PRO A 91 1.48 10.83 4.24
N GLU A 92 1.26 12.00 3.66
CA GLU A 92 0.01 12.75 3.81
C GLU A 92 -1.15 12.04 3.10
N TYR A 93 -0.95 11.66 1.84
CA TYR A 93 -1.98 10.98 1.05
C TYR A 93 -2.30 9.60 1.63
N VAL A 94 -1.29 8.74 1.80
CA VAL A 94 -1.50 7.38 2.32
C VAL A 94 -1.96 7.42 3.78
N GLY A 95 -1.43 8.34 4.57
CA GLY A 95 -1.84 8.54 5.97
C GLY A 95 -3.31 8.94 6.08
N SER A 96 -3.81 9.84 5.23
CA SER A 96 -5.23 10.20 5.21
C SER A 96 -6.13 9.00 4.90
N ALA A 97 -5.76 8.16 3.93
CA ALA A 97 -6.51 6.95 3.60
C ALA A 97 -6.50 5.92 4.75
N MET A 98 -5.40 5.82 5.50
CA MET A 98 -5.33 4.99 6.70
C MET A 98 -6.22 5.54 7.81
N VAL A 99 -6.25 6.86 8.02
CA VAL A 99 -7.13 7.51 9.02
C VAL A 99 -8.60 7.26 8.68
N GLU A 100 -9.01 7.42 7.42
CA GLU A 100 -10.37 7.10 6.98
C GLU A 100 -10.76 5.66 7.35
N ARG A 101 -9.89 4.69 7.03
CA ARG A 101 -10.14 3.29 7.36
C ARG A 101 -10.19 3.05 8.86
N ALA A 102 -9.26 3.65 9.62
CA ALA A 102 -9.25 3.56 11.08
C ALA A 102 -10.56 4.07 11.69
N ASN A 103 -11.09 5.19 11.19
CA ASN A 103 -12.35 5.75 11.65
C ASN A 103 -13.55 4.82 11.39
N VAL A 104 -13.61 4.20 10.21
CA VAL A 104 -14.66 3.21 9.88
C VAL A 104 -14.61 2.01 10.84
N LEU A 105 -13.41 1.49 11.11
CA LEU A 105 -13.21 0.37 12.03
C LEU A 105 -13.56 0.74 13.47
N ALA A 106 -13.09 1.90 13.94
CA ALA A 106 -13.37 2.41 15.28
C ALA A 106 -14.86 2.63 15.51
N ALA A 107 -15.57 3.14 14.49
CA ALA A 107 -17.01 3.33 14.51
C ALA A 107 -17.82 2.05 14.23
N GLN A 108 -17.18 0.90 13.99
CA GLN A 108 -17.81 -0.37 13.62
C GLN A 108 -18.83 -0.23 12.46
N SER A 109 -18.55 0.68 11.54
CA SER A 109 -19.43 0.98 10.42
C SER A 109 -19.14 0.06 9.23
N PRO A 110 -20.16 -0.35 8.46
CA PRO A 110 -19.93 -1.12 7.24
C PRO A 110 -19.20 -0.27 6.18
N PRO A 111 -18.35 -0.88 5.33
CA PRO A 111 -17.77 -0.18 4.19
C PRO A 111 -18.87 0.26 3.21
N THR A 112 -18.77 1.48 2.71
CA THR A 112 -19.70 2.06 1.74
C THR A 112 -19.08 2.13 0.35
N LEU A 113 -19.93 2.13 -0.69
CA LEU A 113 -19.48 2.41 -2.05
C LEU A 113 -19.08 3.89 -2.14
N ARG A 114 -17.87 4.18 -2.64
CA ARG A 114 -17.48 5.54 -3.02
C ARG A 114 -18.24 5.94 -4.28
N GLN A 115 -18.88 7.10 -4.26
CA GLN A 115 -19.53 7.71 -5.43
C GLN A 115 -18.52 8.50 -6.26
#